data_AF-A0A6H9V4V1-F1
#
_entry.id   AF-A0A6H9V4V1-F1
#
_cell.length_a   1.000
_cell.length_b   1.000
_cell.length_c   1.000
_cell.angle_alpha   90.00
_cell.angle_beta   90.00
_cell.angle_gamma   90.00
#
_symmetry.space_group_name_H-M   'P 1'
#
loop_
_entity.id
_entity.type
_entity.pdbx_description
1 polymer ?
#
loop_
_entity_poly.entity_id
_entity_poly.type
_entity_poly.pdbx_seq_one_letter_code
_entity_poly.pdbx_strand_id
1 'polypeptide(L)'
;MPDIKEILAKARPREHTVRICLAGDLAAEVDRLEAELASYAGWQQQSIADQNPAIEVAEKIAAAREAMREAEVPFTFQALGAKAWSDLVAQHPSENEGESWDDESLAPALVAASAKDPVMTPEDVAALFEQLNMGQRQELINAAWTVNGEATAVPFALHASAILASRTDGK
;
A
#
# COMPACT_ATOMS: atom_id res chain seq x y z
N MET A 1 22.46 26.34 -20.62
CA MET A 1 21.20 26.18 -19.85
C MET A 1 20.26 25.38 -20.73
N PRO A 2 19.71 24.25 -20.26
CA PRO A 2 18.80 23.44 -21.07
C PRO A 2 17.54 24.22 -21.46
N ASP A 3 17.01 23.95 -22.66
CA ASP A 3 15.78 24.57 -23.17
C ASP A 3 14.55 24.01 -22.45
N ILE A 4 13.57 24.86 -22.13
CA ILE A 4 12.39 24.45 -21.36
C ILE A 4 11.56 23.37 -22.08
N LYS A 5 11.52 23.36 -23.42
CA LYS A 5 10.81 22.33 -24.19
C LYS A 5 11.50 20.98 -24.05
N GLU A 6 12.83 20.97 -23.98
CA GLU A 6 13.60 19.74 -23.74
C GLU A 6 13.37 19.18 -22.32
N ILE A 7 13.21 20.06 -21.33
CA ILE A 7 12.88 19.66 -19.95
C ILE A 7 11.46 19.06 -19.90
N LEU A 8 10.47 19.76 -20.49
CA LEU A 8 9.09 19.30 -20.52
C LEU A 8 8.93 17.95 -21.23
N ALA A 9 9.68 17.70 -22.30
CA ALA A 9 9.65 16.42 -23.00
C ALA A 9 10.13 15.23 -22.13
N LYS A 10 10.99 15.50 -21.14
CA LYS A 10 11.57 14.50 -20.23
C LYS A 10 10.78 14.34 -18.93
N ALA A 11 10.05 15.38 -18.52
CA ALA A 11 9.26 15.34 -17.29
C ALA A 11 8.21 14.21 -17.36
N ARG A 12 8.11 13.42 -16.29
CA ARG A 12 7.09 12.39 -16.10
C ARG A 12 6.48 12.56 -14.72
N PRO A 13 5.15 12.42 -14.58
CA PRO A 13 4.51 12.39 -13.27
C PRO A 13 5.07 11.25 -12.43
N ARG A 14 5.19 11.48 -11.12
CA ARG A 14 5.55 10.43 -10.17
C ARG A 14 4.40 9.42 -10.11
N GLU A 15 4.76 8.15 -10.03
CA GLU A 15 3.83 7.05 -9.81
C GLU A 15 4.21 6.30 -8.54
N HIS A 16 3.22 5.77 -7.85
CA HIS A 16 3.41 4.94 -6.66
C HIS A 16 2.37 3.83 -6.62
N THR A 17 2.82 2.62 -6.32
CA THR A 17 1.95 1.44 -6.25
C THR A 17 1.96 0.89 -4.84
N VAL A 18 0.79 0.70 -4.27
CA VAL A 18 0.57 -0.04 -3.02
C VAL A 18 -0.20 -1.32 -3.31
N ARG A 19 0.02 -2.36 -2.50
CA ARG A 19 -0.72 -3.63 -2.60
C ARG A 19 -1.64 -3.74 -1.40
N ILE A 20 -2.94 -3.95 -1.67
CA ILE A 20 -3.94 -4.13 -0.62
C ILE A 20 -4.43 -5.58 -0.68
N CYS A 21 -4.24 -6.32 0.41
CA CYS A 21 -4.86 -7.63 0.58
C CYS A 21 -6.36 -7.44 0.85
N LEU A 22 -7.22 -7.91 -0.06
CA LEU A 22 -8.67 -7.77 0.07
C LEU A 22 -9.32 -8.90 0.88
N ALA A 23 -8.58 -9.97 1.19
CA ALA A 23 -9.06 -11.13 1.93
C ALA A 23 -8.91 -10.94 3.46
N GLY A 24 -9.69 -10.01 4.02
CA GLY A 24 -9.69 -9.72 5.46
C GLY A 24 -10.15 -10.90 6.33
N ASP A 25 -10.99 -11.78 5.78
CA ASP A 25 -11.40 -13.04 6.38
C ASP A 25 -10.22 -14.02 6.55
N LEU A 26 -9.35 -14.12 5.55
CA LEU A 26 -8.14 -14.94 5.63
C LEU A 26 -7.14 -14.40 6.66
N ALA A 27 -7.05 -13.07 6.82
CA ALA A 27 -6.22 -12.47 7.86
C ALA A 27 -6.72 -12.86 9.27
N ALA A 28 -8.03 -12.77 9.50
CA ALA A 28 -8.63 -13.19 10.76
C ALA A 28 -8.46 -14.71 11.01
N GLU A 29 -8.51 -15.52 9.96
CA GLU A 29 -8.26 -16.96 10.04
C GLU A 29 -6.81 -17.27 10.40
N VAL A 30 -5.83 -16.53 9.85
CA VAL A 30 -4.42 -16.65 10.26
C VAL A 30 -4.26 -16.32 11.74
N ASP A 31 -4.84 -15.22 12.23
CA ASP A 31 -4.78 -14.85 13.65
C ASP A 31 -5.37 -15.95 14.55
N ARG A 32 -6.51 -16.54 14.14
CA ARG A 32 -7.14 -17.66 14.84
C ARG A 32 -6.24 -18.90 14.86
N LEU A 33 -5.65 -19.25 13.73
CA LEU A 33 -4.75 -20.40 13.60
C LEU A 33 -3.43 -20.19 14.36
N GLU A 34 -2.92 -18.96 14.44
CA GLU A 34 -1.73 -18.63 15.26
C GLU A 34 -2.02 -18.81 16.75
N ALA A 35 -3.20 -18.37 17.21
CA ALA A 35 -3.64 -18.62 18.59
C ALA A 35 -3.81 -20.12 18.87
N GLU A 36 -4.35 -20.88 17.90
CA GLU A 36 -4.46 -22.36 17.97
C GLU A 36 -3.07 -23.02 18.03
N LEU A 37 -2.13 -22.57 17.18
CA LEU A 37 -0.76 -23.06 17.14
C LEU A 37 -0.05 -22.83 18.49
N ALA A 38 -0.25 -21.67 19.10
CA ALA A 38 0.31 -21.34 20.41
C ALA A 38 -0.15 -22.30 21.52
N SER A 39 -1.36 -22.88 21.41
CA SER A 39 -1.85 -23.88 22.38
C SER A 39 -1.02 -25.18 22.38
N TYR A 40 -0.30 -25.47 21.30
CA TYR A 40 0.59 -26.63 21.16
C TYR A 40 2.03 -26.37 21.60
N ALA A 41 2.37 -25.17 22.11
CA ALA A 41 3.73 -24.82 22.49
C ALA A 41 4.36 -25.77 23.54
N GLY A 42 3.56 -26.46 24.33
CA GLY A 42 3.99 -27.45 25.32
C GLY A 42 3.93 -28.91 24.85
N TRP A 43 3.63 -29.16 23.57
CA TRP A 43 3.51 -30.52 23.06
C TRP A 43 4.83 -31.28 23.17
N GLN A 44 4.75 -32.50 23.69
CA GLN A 44 5.88 -33.42 23.79
C GLN A 44 5.45 -34.78 23.24
N GLN A 45 6.27 -35.32 22.34
CA GLN A 45 6.09 -36.64 21.76
C GLN A 45 6.08 -37.71 22.87
N GLN A 46 5.01 -38.51 22.97
CA GLN A 46 4.89 -39.60 23.95
C GLN A 46 5.22 -40.97 23.31
N SER A 47 5.16 -41.07 21.99
CA SER A 47 5.43 -42.27 21.20
C SER A 47 6.08 -41.92 19.85
N ILE A 48 6.86 -42.85 19.29
CA ILE A 48 7.45 -42.74 17.94
C ILE A 48 6.37 -42.54 16.86
N ALA A 49 5.17 -43.08 17.07
CA ALA A 49 4.06 -42.94 16.14
C ALA A 49 3.30 -41.61 16.26
N ASP A 50 3.53 -40.83 17.33
CA ASP A 50 2.82 -39.57 17.53
C ASP A 50 3.33 -38.51 16.56
N GLN A 51 2.41 -37.93 15.79
CA GLN A 51 2.69 -36.77 14.97
C GLN A 51 2.39 -35.50 15.76
N ASN A 52 3.20 -34.47 15.58
CA ASN A 52 2.96 -33.18 16.21
C ASN A 52 1.73 -32.52 15.56
N PRO A 53 0.61 -32.35 16.29
CA PRO A 53 -0.60 -31.72 15.74
C PRO A 53 -0.36 -30.27 15.29
N ALA A 54 0.68 -29.61 15.79
CA ALA A 54 1.09 -28.28 15.35
C ALA A 54 1.50 -28.23 13.86
N ILE A 55 1.90 -29.35 13.27
CA ILE A 55 2.28 -29.42 11.85
C ILE A 55 1.08 -29.10 10.96
N GLU A 56 -0.09 -29.69 11.22
CA GLU A 56 -1.29 -29.45 10.42
C GLU A 56 -1.75 -27.98 10.52
N VAL A 57 -1.67 -27.39 11.73
CA VAL A 57 -2.01 -25.97 11.93
C VAL A 57 -1.01 -25.07 11.19
N ALA A 58 0.28 -25.37 11.24
CA ALA A 58 1.30 -24.62 10.52
C ALA A 58 1.12 -24.70 8.99
N GLU A 59 0.73 -25.85 8.46
CA GLU A 59 0.41 -26.01 7.04
C GLU A 59 -0.81 -25.17 6.63
N LYS A 60 -1.86 -25.13 7.47
CA LYS A 60 -3.03 -24.27 7.25
C LYS A 60 -2.66 -22.78 7.27
N ILE A 61 -1.81 -22.34 8.20
CA ILE A 61 -1.31 -20.97 8.24
C ILE A 61 -0.53 -20.65 6.95
N ALA A 62 0.35 -21.55 6.52
CA ALA A 62 1.12 -21.36 5.29
C ALA A 62 0.19 -21.20 4.07
N ALA A 63 -0.81 -22.08 3.92
CA ALA A 63 -1.79 -22.02 2.85
C ALA A 63 -2.63 -20.74 2.89
N ALA A 64 -3.13 -20.33 4.06
CA ALA A 64 -3.89 -19.09 4.22
C ALA A 64 -3.05 -17.86 3.85
N ARG A 65 -1.77 -17.83 4.23
CA ARG A 65 -0.85 -16.74 3.87
C ARG A 65 -0.53 -16.69 2.37
N GLU A 66 -0.46 -17.82 1.67
CA GLU A 66 -0.36 -17.83 0.21
C GLU A 66 -1.63 -17.28 -0.44
N ALA A 67 -2.81 -17.73 0.01
CA ALA A 67 -4.08 -17.22 -0.50
C ALA A 67 -4.25 -15.71 -0.26
N MET A 68 -3.78 -15.19 0.88
CA MET A 68 -3.72 -13.74 1.13
C MET A 68 -2.83 -13.01 0.12
N ARG A 69 -1.65 -13.56 -0.23
CA ARG A 69 -0.77 -12.98 -1.24
C ARG A 69 -1.41 -12.96 -2.62
N GLU A 70 -2.13 -14.02 -2.98
CA GLU A 70 -2.86 -14.08 -4.25
C GLU A 70 -4.04 -13.09 -4.30
N ALA A 71 -4.62 -12.77 -3.14
CA ALA A 71 -5.68 -11.79 -2.98
C ALA A 71 -5.17 -10.33 -2.87
N GLU A 72 -3.86 -10.09 -2.96
CA GLU A 72 -3.31 -8.74 -3.02
C GLU A 72 -3.57 -8.10 -4.39
N VAL A 73 -4.29 -6.98 -4.37
CA VAL A 73 -4.53 -6.18 -5.58
C VAL A 73 -3.59 -4.97 -5.57
N PRO A 74 -2.84 -4.73 -6.67
CA PRO A 74 -2.06 -3.52 -6.81
C PRO A 74 -2.95 -2.32 -7.15
N PHE A 75 -2.70 -1.20 -6.48
CA PHE A 75 -3.28 0.11 -6.79
C PHE A 75 -2.15 1.08 -7.11
N THR A 76 -2.11 1.53 -8.35
CA THR A 76 -1.15 2.52 -8.85
C THR A 76 -1.79 3.90 -8.91
N PHE A 77 -1.10 4.85 -8.30
CA PHE A 77 -1.45 6.26 -8.28
C PHE A 77 -0.45 7.06 -9.10
N GLN A 78 -0.90 8.19 -9.66
CA GLN A 78 -0.08 9.13 -10.42
C GLN A 78 -0.31 10.56 -9.91
N ALA A 79 0.77 11.34 -9.85
CA ALA A 79 0.73 12.75 -9.48
C ALA A 79 -0.19 13.56 -10.42
N LEU A 80 -1.03 14.41 -9.85
CA LEU A 80 -1.87 15.36 -10.57
C LEU A 80 -1.04 16.51 -11.13
N GLY A 81 -1.48 17.06 -12.26
CA GLY A 81 -0.96 18.34 -12.74
C GLY A 81 -1.43 19.50 -11.85
N ALA A 82 -0.64 20.59 -11.79
CA ALA A 82 -0.91 21.72 -10.90
C ALA A 82 -2.34 22.29 -11.00
N LYS A 83 -2.91 22.34 -12.22
CA LYS A 83 -4.30 22.78 -12.42
C LYS A 83 -5.31 21.79 -11.82
N ALA A 84 -5.15 20.50 -12.09
CA ALA A 84 -6.07 19.48 -11.56
C ALA A 84 -6.02 19.43 -10.03
N TRP A 85 -4.83 19.57 -9.44
CA TRP A 85 -4.67 19.73 -7.99
C TRP A 85 -5.45 20.95 -7.45
N SER A 86 -5.23 22.12 -8.05
CA SER A 86 -5.91 23.35 -7.63
C SER A 86 -7.43 23.27 -7.78
N ASP A 87 -7.91 22.69 -8.88
CA ASP A 87 -9.34 22.52 -9.14
C ASP A 87 -9.96 21.53 -8.13
N LEU A 88 -9.24 20.48 -7.75
CA LEU A 88 -9.67 19.50 -6.75
C LEU A 88 -9.78 20.15 -5.36
N VAL A 89 -8.73 20.82 -4.89
CA VAL A 89 -8.73 21.52 -3.59
C VAL A 89 -9.87 22.54 -3.50
N ALA A 90 -10.14 23.27 -4.58
CA ALA A 90 -11.24 24.25 -4.62
C ALA A 90 -12.65 23.62 -4.48
N GLN A 91 -12.81 22.33 -4.79
CA GLN A 91 -14.08 21.61 -4.61
C GLN A 91 -14.30 21.13 -3.17
N HIS A 92 -13.26 21.14 -2.34
CA HIS A 92 -13.28 20.64 -0.95
C HIS A 92 -12.81 21.72 0.04
N PRO A 93 -13.45 22.89 0.11
CA PRO A 93 -13.06 23.94 1.06
C PRO A 93 -13.30 23.51 2.51
N SER A 94 -12.43 23.91 3.43
CA SER A 94 -12.69 23.73 4.87
C SER A 94 -13.76 24.72 5.34
N GLU A 95 -14.57 24.30 6.31
CA GLU A 95 -15.47 25.20 7.06
C GLU A 95 -14.74 25.93 8.21
N ASN A 96 -13.53 25.49 8.57
CA ASN A 96 -12.75 26.03 9.67
C ASN A 96 -11.88 27.22 9.22
N GLU A 97 -11.90 28.30 10.01
CA GLU A 97 -10.98 29.43 9.80
C GLU A 97 -9.52 28.98 9.99
N GLY A 98 -8.71 29.12 8.92
CA GLY A 98 -7.27 28.82 8.94
C GLY A 98 -6.89 27.52 8.23
N GLU A 99 -7.86 26.71 7.83
CA GLU A 99 -7.64 25.52 7.01
C GLU A 99 -7.97 25.80 5.54
N SER A 100 -7.16 25.26 4.63
CA SER A 100 -7.33 25.52 3.19
C SER A 100 -8.31 24.56 2.53
N TRP A 101 -8.53 23.38 3.10
CA TRP A 101 -9.43 22.34 2.58
C TRP A 101 -9.91 21.42 3.71
N ASP A 102 -11.01 20.74 3.45
CA ASP A 102 -11.55 19.71 4.33
C ASP A 102 -10.88 18.36 4.03
N ASP A 103 -10.11 17.85 5.00
CA ASP A 103 -9.34 16.60 4.83
C ASP A 103 -10.24 15.38 4.60
N GLU A 104 -11.41 15.33 5.25
CA GLU A 104 -12.32 14.17 5.20
C GLU A 104 -12.93 13.97 3.81
N SER A 105 -13.30 15.07 3.14
CA SER A 105 -13.87 15.03 1.78
C SER A 105 -12.79 15.08 0.70
N LEU A 106 -11.65 15.75 0.93
CA LEU A 106 -10.56 15.81 -0.06
C LEU A 106 -9.85 14.48 -0.19
N ALA A 107 -9.58 13.76 0.90
CA ALA A 107 -8.82 12.51 0.87
C ALA A 107 -9.40 11.43 -0.08
N PRO A 108 -10.69 11.05 0.00
CA PRO A 108 -11.26 10.09 -0.94
C PRO A 108 -11.31 10.62 -2.38
N ALA A 109 -11.57 11.93 -2.57
CA ALA A 109 -11.57 12.55 -3.89
C ALA A 109 -10.17 12.54 -4.53
N LEU A 110 -9.13 12.75 -3.73
CA LEU A 110 -7.74 12.67 -4.15
C LEU A 110 -7.32 11.26 -4.57
N VAL A 111 -7.82 10.23 -3.86
CA VAL A 111 -7.62 8.82 -4.23
C VAL A 111 -8.22 8.56 -5.61
N ALA A 112 -9.46 8.98 -5.87
CA ALA A 112 -10.10 8.80 -7.17
C ALA A 112 -9.34 9.56 -8.28
N ALA A 113 -9.01 10.83 -8.04
CA ALA A 113 -8.34 11.67 -9.03
C ALA A 113 -6.94 11.16 -9.39
N SER A 114 -6.21 10.61 -8.42
CA SER A 114 -4.85 10.10 -8.62
C SER A 114 -4.80 8.66 -9.11
N ALA A 115 -5.93 7.93 -9.13
CA ALA A 115 -5.98 6.52 -9.48
C ALA A 115 -5.67 6.29 -10.97
N LYS A 116 -4.57 5.58 -11.24
CA LYS A 116 -4.13 5.23 -12.59
C LYS A 116 -4.54 3.81 -12.95
N ASP A 117 -4.39 2.87 -12.03
CA ASP A 117 -4.75 1.46 -12.21
C ASP A 117 -5.03 0.78 -10.85
N PRO A 118 -6.24 0.26 -10.59
CA PRO A 118 -7.43 0.45 -11.40
C PRO A 118 -7.83 1.94 -11.47
N VAL A 119 -8.42 2.34 -12.59
CA VAL A 119 -9.08 3.67 -12.68
C VAL A 119 -10.34 3.62 -11.83
N MET A 120 -10.50 4.60 -10.94
CA MET A 120 -11.63 4.65 -9.99
C MET A 120 -12.34 5.99 -10.08
N THR A 121 -13.68 5.94 -10.03
CA THR A 121 -14.53 7.12 -9.80
C THR A 121 -14.66 7.41 -8.30
N PRO A 122 -15.13 8.61 -7.89
CA PRO A 122 -15.43 8.89 -6.49
C PRO A 122 -16.41 7.87 -5.87
N GLU A 123 -17.39 7.42 -6.65
CA GLU A 123 -18.36 6.40 -6.23
C GLU A 123 -17.68 5.04 -6.01
N ASP A 124 -16.73 4.65 -6.87
CA ASP A 124 -15.96 3.41 -6.70
C ASP A 124 -15.10 3.48 -5.42
N VAL A 125 -14.47 4.62 -5.15
CA VAL A 125 -13.66 4.82 -3.94
C VAL A 125 -14.53 4.74 -2.69
N ALA A 126 -15.71 5.36 -2.69
CA ALA A 126 -16.65 5.27 -1.59
C ALA A 126 -17.07 3.80 -1.34
N ALA A 127 -17.46 3.08 -2.40
CA ALA A 127 -17.83 1.67 -2.31
C ALA A 127 -16.68 0.79 -1.81
N LEU A 128 -15.46 1.03 -2.28
CA LEU A 128 -14.25 0.34 -1.82
C LEU A 128 -13.98 0.63 -0.34
N PHE A 129 -14.06 1.88 0.08
CA PHE A 129 -13.78 2.27 1.47
C PHE A 129 -14.74 1.60 2.44
N GLU A 130 -16.02 1.41 2.08
CA GLU A 130 -16.96 0.65 2.92
C GLU A 130 -16.53 -0.81 3.17
N GLN A 131 -15.78 -1.42 2.26
CA GLN A 131 -15.27 -2.79 2.41
C GLN A 131 -13.92 -2.85 3.15
N LEU A 132 -13.14 -1.77 3.09
CA LEU A 132 -11.80 -1.72 3.68
C LEU A 132 -11.84 -1.32 5.15
N ASN A 133 -10.93 -1.88 5.93
CA ASN A 133 -10.65 -1.38 7.27
C ASN A 133 -9.90 -0.04 7.22
N MET A 134 -9.83 0.66 8.36
CA MET A 134 -9.23 1.99 8.43
C MET A 134 -7.75 2.02 7.98
N GLY A 135 -6.98 0.98 8.30
CA GLY A 135 -5.57 0.88 7.91
C GLY A 135 -5.41 0.79 6.39
N GLN A 136 -6.19 -0.05 5.73
CA GLN A 136 -6.18 -0.19 4.27
C GLN A 136 -6.63 1.10 3.56
N ARG A 137 -7.64 1.80 4.10
CA ARG A 137 -8.05 3.12 3.59
C ARG A 137 -6.88 4.11 3.68
N GLN A 138 -6.21 4.15 4.82
CA GLN A 138 -5.09 5.05 5.06
C GLN A 138 -3.91 4.77 4.11
N GLU A 139 -3.62 3.51 3.79
CA GLU A 139 -2.60 3.15 2.81
C GLU A 139 -2.90 3.75 1.43
N LEU A 140 -4.15 3.66 0.95
CA LEU A 140 -4.56 4.26 -0.32
C LEU A 140 -4.48 5.79 -0.30
N ILE A 141 -4.96 6.41 0.79
CA ILE A 141 -4.91 7.86 1.00
C ILE A 141 -3.45 8.34 1.00
N ASN A 142 -2.58 7.69 1.78
CA ASN A 142 -1.16 8.01 1.86
C ASN A 142 -0.49 7.88 0.49
N ALA A 143 -0.78 6.83 -0.28
CA ALA A 143 -0.23 6.64 -1.60
C ALA A 143 -0.59 7.81 -2.55
N ALA A 144 -1.84 8.27 -2.51
CA ALA A 144 -2.31 9.41 -3.28
C ALA A 144 -1.65 10.73 -2.84
N TRP A 145 -1.46 10.94 -1.53
CA TRP A 145 -0.71 12.08 -1.02
C TRP A 145 0.77 12.03 -1.40
N THR A 146 1.43 10.88 -1.30
CA THR A 146 2.86 10.71 -1.62
C THR A 146 3.17 11.09 -3.06
N VAL A 147 2.32 10.72 -4.03
CA VAL A 147 2.59 11.08 -5.44
C VAL A 147 2.41 12.57 -5.71
N ASN A 148 1.56 13.27 -4.94
CA ASN A 148 1.23 14.68 -5.14
C ASN A 148 2.06 15.65 -4.28
N GLY A 149 2.41 15.26 -3.05
CA GLY A 149 3.01 16.13 -2.05
C GLY A 149 4.53 16.02 -1.93
N GLU A 150 5.12 14.87 -2.29
CA GLU A 150 6.57 14.71 -2.20
C GLU A 150 7.30 15.20 -3.46
N ALA A 151 8.27 16.10 -3.26
CA ALA A 151 9.20 16.46 -4.33
C ALA A 151 9.90 15.20 -4.85
N THR A 152 9.88 14.99 -6.18
CA THR A 152 10.60 13.88 -6.81
C THR A 152 12.09 14.16 -6.78
N ALA A 153 12.76 13.68 -5.72
CA ALA A 153 14.22 13.71 -5.57
C ALA A 153 14.82 12.34 -5.95
N VAL A 154 16.11 12.31 -6.29
CA VAL A 154 16.84 11.06 -6.52
C VAL A 154 16.86 10.27 -5.20
N PRO A 155 16.21 9.09 -5.11
CA PRO A 155 16.14 8.34 -3.87
C PRO A 155 17.51 7.79 -3.48
N PHE A 156 17.83 7.79 -2.18
CA PHE A 156 19.05 7.16 -1.68
C PHE A 156 18.84 5.64 -1.53
N ALA A 157 19.38 4.86 -2.45
CA ALA A 157 19.23 3.41 -2.47
C ALA A 157 20.34 2.70 -1.66
N LEU A 158 20.29 2.80 -0.34
CA LEU A 158 21.35 2.29 0.57
C LEU A 158 21.74 0.83 0.29
N HIS A 159 20.78 -0.08 0.12
CA HIS A 159 21.06 -1.50 -0.14
C HIS A 159 21.77 -1.72 -1.48
N ALA A 160 21.36 -1.01 -2.54
CA ALA A 160 22.04 -1.08 -3.84
C ALA A 160 23.46 -0.53 -3.74
N SER A 161 23.64 0.59 -3.03
CA SER A 161 24.97 1.16 -2.75
C SER A 161 25.86 0.19 -1.98
N ALA A 162 25.33 -0.52 -0.98
CA ALA A 162 26.07 -1.50 -0.19
C ALA A 162 26.50 -2.73 -1.02
N ILE A 163 25.64 -3.26 -1.88
CA ILE A 163 25.96 -4.38 -2.79
C ILE A 163 27.02 -3.96 -3.82
N LEU A 164 26.94 -2.74 -4.35
CA LEU A 164 27.93 -2.24 -5.31
C LEU A 164 29.28 -1.93 -4.65
N ALA A 165 29.28 -1.42 -3.41
CA ALA A 165 30.50 -1.20 -2.65
C ALA A 165 31.24 -2.54 -2.40
N SER A 166 30.55 -3.57 -1.95
CA SER A 166 31.15 -4.89 -1.68
C SER A 166 31.68 -5.62 -2.93
N ARG A 167 31.18 -5.27 -4.13
CA ARG A 167 31.71 -5.77 -5.41
C ARG A 167 33.05 -5.13 -5.79
N THR A 168 33.34 -3.93 -5.28
CA THR A 168 34.52 -3.15 -5.68
C THR A 168 35.75 -3.51 -4.82
N ASP A 169 35.53 -4.02 -3.61
CA ASP A 169 36.58 -4.50 -2.68
C ASP A 169 37.15 -5.90 -3.03
N GLY A 170 36.69 -6.50 -4.13
CA GLY A 170 37.12 -7.81 -4.63
C GLY A 170 38.09 -7.77 -5.83
N LYS A 171 38.74 -6.63 -6.10
CA LYS A 171 39.81 -6.51 -7.09
C LYS A 171 41.16 -6.22 -6.46
#